data_AF-A0A3N8GV35-F1
#
_entry.id   AF-A0A3N8GV35-F1
#
_cell.length_a   1.000
_cell.length_b   1.000
_cell.length_c   1.000
_cell.angle_alpha   90.00
_cell.angle_beta   90.00
_cell.angle_gamma   90.00
#
_symmetry.space_group_name_H-M   'P 1'
#
loop_
_entity.id
_entity.type
_entity.pdbx_description
1 polymer ?
#
loop_
_entity_poly.entity_id
_entity_poly.type
_entity_poly.pdbx_seq_one_letter_code
_entity_poly.pdbx_strand_id
1 'polypeptide(L)'
;MYQPQDIAPKTIIGWAEGALVERSKPTQYRQTPEPVDYFLEKGGWETVLKLWLSSKFRELPGNPTVECEQAIYQDPRQDVDILIRPALGKVICIELKAESLFHSALQGRQTVPHKFFDEVADDIVKLHSVKQQYADAIKMVVAVCFSVEAAQSMRNRDFEEDTITLGEEKDSWPVTIFWRVI
;
A
#
# COMPACT_ATOMS: atom_id res chain seq x y z
N MET A 1 23.25 -24.43 3.97
CA MET A 1 22.71 -23.74 2.76
C MET A 1 21.33 -23.27 3.12
N TYR A 2 21.11 -21.95 3.21
CA TYR A 2 19.78 -21.41 3.45
C TYR A 2 18.96 -21.58 2.16
N GLN A 3 17.79 -22.22 2.28
CA GLN A 3 16.85 -22.32 1.17
C GLN A 3 16.34 -20.92 0.80
N PRO A 4 16.02 -20.65 -0.48
CA PRO A 4 15.42 -19.39 -0.86
C PRO A 4 14.04 -19.28 -0.24
N GLN A 5 13.86 -18.29 0.64
CA GLN A 5 12.57 -18.03 1.25
C GLN A 5 11.73 -17.25 0.24
N ASP A 6 10.68 -17.88 -0.28
CA ASP A 6 9.59 -17.13 -0.91
C ASP A 6 9.10 -16.07 0.09
N ILE A 7 9.05 -14.81 -0.35
CA ILE A 7 8.53 -13.72 0.49
C ILE A 7 7.02 -13.89 0.55
N ALA A 8 6.52 -14.35 1.70
CA ALA A 8 5.08 -14.56 1.91
C ALA A 8 4.32 -13.20 1.88
N PRO A 9 3.05 -13.18 1.45
CA PRO A 9 2.24 -11.96 1.45
C PRO A 9 2.18 -11.25 2.82
N LYS A 10 2.01 -11.99 3.92
CA LYS A 10 1.98 -11.40 5.27
C LYS A 10 3.32 -10.74 5.66
N THR A 11 4.44 -11.21 5.10
CA THR A 11 5.75 -10.56 5.22
C THR A 11 5.72 -9.17 4.59
N ILE A 12 5.12 -9.01 3.40
CA ILE A 12 4.97 -7.68 2.78
C ILE A 12 4.17 -6.73 3.69
N ILE A 13 3.08 -7.22 4.28
CA ILE A 13 2.24 -6.41 5.18
C ILE A 13 2.99 -6.00 6.45
N GLY A 14 3.72 -6.92 7.10
CA GLY A 14 4.51 -6.57 8.28
C GLY A 14 5.61 -5.53 7.99
N TRP A 15 6.18 -5.52 6.78
CA TRP A 15 7.15 -4.49 6.38
C TRP A 15 6.46 -3.15 6.08
N ALA A 16 5.23 -3.18 5.53
CA ALA A 16 4.43 -1.99 5.35
C ALA A 16 4.03 -1.35 6.69
N GLU A 17 3.62 -2.16 7.67
CA GLU A 17 3.38 -1.73 9.05
C GLU A 17 4.64 -1.10 9.65
N GLY A 18 5.79 -1.76 9.51
CA GLY A 18 7.08 -1.25 9.95
C GLY A 18 7.42 0.12 9.35
N ALA A 19 7.19 0.31 8.05
CA ALA A 19 7.38 1.60 7.39
C ALA A 19 6.49 2.70 7.99
N LEU A 20 5.20 2.41 8.20
CA LEU A 20 4.25 3.36 8.78
C LEU A 20 4.62 3.71 10.23
N VAL A 21 5.02 2.72 11.04
CA VAL A 21 5.48 2.93 12.41
C VAL A 21 6.74 3.80 12.45
N GLU A 22 7.74 3.49 11.62
CA GLU A 22 8.99 4.27 11.54
C GLU A 22 8.72 5.73 11.16
N ARG A 23 7.83 5.96 10.19
CA ARG A 23 7.43 7.29 9.72
C ARG A 23 6.56 8.06 10.71
N SER A 24 5.99 7.36 11.70
CA SER A 24 5.15 7.99 12.72
C SER A 24 5.92 8.45 13.96
N LYS A 25 7.20 8.06 14.09
CA LYS A 25 8.01 8.43 15.25
C LYS A 25 8.49 9.88 15.13
N PRO A 26 8.40 10.68 16.21
CA PRO A 26 9.03 11.99 16.26
C PRO A 26 10.54 11.88 16.03
N THR A 27 11.12 12.88 15.38
CA THR A 27 12.56 13.04 15.19
C THR A 27 13.01 14.38 15.75
N GLN A 28 14.33 14.58 15.90
CA GLN A 28 14.87 15.88 16.31
C GLN A 28 14.49 17.04 15.37
N TYR A 29 14.07 16.73 14.13
CA TYR A 29 13.69 17.73 13.13
C TYR A 29 12.18 17.81 12.88
N ARG A 30 11.39 16.85 13.37
CA ARG A 30 9.94 16.79 13.14
C ARG A 30 9.23 16.24 14.36
N GLN A 31 8.33 17.06 14.91
CA GLN A 31 7.51 16.69 16.07
C GLN A 31 6.14 16.12 15.68
N THR A 32 5.65 16.44 14.47
CA THR A 32 4.44 15.84 13.91
C THR A 32 4.76 14.54 13.18
N PRO A 33 3.96 13.48 13.35
CA PRO A 33 4.11 12.24 12.59
C PRO A 33 3.96 12.48 11.09
N GLU A 34 4.89 11.97 10.27
CA GLU A 34 4.90 12.24 8.83
C GLU A 34 3.58 11.85 8.12
N PRO A 35 2.91 10.70 8.44
CA PRO A 35 1.67 10.32 7.75
C PRO A 35 0.55 11.36 7.87
N VAL A 36 0.48 12.06 9.01
CA VAL A 36 -0.54 13.08 9.27
C VAL A 36 -0.36 14.26 8.32
N ASP A 37 0.88 14.67 8.06
CA ASP A 37 1.17 15.79 7.17
C ASP A 37 0.67 15.51 5.75
N TYR A 38 0.75 14.26 5.27
CA TYR A 38 0.40 13.93 3.88
C TYR A 38 -1.04 13.47 3.69
N PHE A 39 -1.66 12.83 4.69
CA PHE A 39 -3.08 12.45 4.63
C PHE A 39 -3.99 13.68 4.51
N LEU A 40 -3.58 14.80 5.10
CA LEU A 40 -4.28 16.09 5.03
C LEU A 40 -3.97 16.89 3.75
N GLU A 41 -3.03 16.42 2.93
CA GLU A 41 -2.59 17.08 1.70
C GLU A 41 -3.22 16.46 0.46
N LYS A 42 -3.57 17.32 -0.49
CA LYS A 42 -4.33 16.94 -1.68
C LYS A 42 -3.45 16.18 -2.68
N GLY A 43 -3.88 14.98 -3.08
CA GLY A 43 -3.38 14.26 -4.27
C GLY A 43 -1.97 13.68 -4.18
N GLY A 44 -1.31 13.74 -3.02
CA GLY A 44 0.07 13.27 -2.84
C GLY A 44 0.23 12.02 -1.98
N TRP A 45 -0.77 11.68 -1.15
CA TRP A 45 -0.59 10.67 -0.10
C TRP A 45 -0.25 9.28 -0.63
N GLU A 46 -1.01 8.76 -1.60
CA GLU A 46 -0.73 7.45 -2.21
C GLU A 46 0.65 7.38 -2.84
N THR A 47 1.08 8.47 -3.50
CA THR A 47 2.44 8.57 -4.07
C THR A 47 3.51 8.55 -2.98
N VAL A 48 3.31 9.30 -1.88
CA VAL A 48 4.24 9.33 -0.75
C VAL A 48 4.33 7.97 -0.08
N LEU A 49 3.19 7.32 0.17
CA LEU A 49 3.13 5.99 0.75
C LEU A 49 3.85 4.97 -0.13
N LYS A 50 3.63 5.00 -1.45
CA LYS A 50 4.37 4.16 -2.41
C LYS A 50 5.88 4.35 -2.31
N LEU A 51 6.36 5.59 -2.18
CA LEU A 51 7.80 5.86 -2.02
C LEU A 51 8.33 5.30 -0.69
N TRP A 52 7.59 5.42 0.40
CA TRP A 52 7.97 4.84 1.69
C TRP A 52 8.02 3.32 1.65
N LEU A 53 6.97 2.69 1.12
CA LEU A 53 6.87 1.24 1.00
C LEU A 53 7.95 0.69 0.08
N SER A 54 8.16 1.29 -1.10
CA SER A 54 9.21 0.86 -2.02
C SER A 54 10.61 0.98 -1.41
N SER A 55 10.87 2.03 -0.62
CA SER A 55 12.12 2.14 0.14
C SER A 55 12.25 1.01 1.16
N LYS A 56 11.19 0.75 1.94
CA LYS A 56 11.23 -0.27 2.98
C LYS A 56 11.37 -1.68 2.41
N PHE A 57 10.71 -1.98 1.30
CA PHE A 57 10.77 -3.28 0.66
C PHE A 57 12.15 -3.60 0.06
N ARG A 58 12.99 -2.60 -0.21
CA ARG A 58 14.40 -2.85 -0.59
C ARG A 58 15.22 -3.45 0.56
N GLU A 59 14.75 -3.30 1.80
CA GLU A 59 15.36 -3.90 2.99
C GLU A 59 14.85 -5.32 3.28
N LEU A 60 13.93 -5.86 2.47
CA LEU A 60 13.48 -7.24 2.60
C LEU A 60 14.68 -8.22 2.45
N PRO A 61 14.67 -9.34 3.20
CA PRO A 61 15.69 -10.37 3.08
C PRO A 61 15.85 -10.86 1.63
N GLY A 62 17.08 -11.18 1.24
CA GLY A 62 17.39 -11.64 -0.11
C GLY A 62 17.64 -10.53 -1.14
N ASN A 63 17.72 -9.26 -0.68
CA ASN A 63 18.06 -8.09 -1.49
C ASN A 63 17.23 -7.99 -2.78
N PRO A 64 15.89 -7.94 -2.69
CA PRO A 64 15.05 -7.84 -3.87
C PRO A 64 15.28 -6.52 -4.61
N THR A 65 15.03 -6.54 -5.91
CA THR A 65 14.86 -5.30 -6.68
C THR A 65 13.42 -4.81 -6.51
N VAL A 66 13.24 -3.51 -6.23
CA VAL A 66 11.92 -2.90 -6.05
C VAL A 66 11.77 -1.71 -6.99
N GLU A 67 10.80 -1.82 -7.89
CA GLU A 67 10.50 -0.87 -8.95
C GLU A 67 9.07 -0.34 -8.75
N CYS A 68 8.82 0.93 -9.08
CA CYS A 68 7.49 1.54 -9.03
C CYS A 68 7.03 1.88 -10.44
N GLU A 69 5.72 1.99 -10.67
CA GLU A 69 5.13 2.41 -11.95
C GLU A 69 5.64 1.57 -13.14
N GLN A 70 5.50 0.25 -13.04
CA GLN A 70 5.97 -0.65 -14.10
C GLN A 70 4.84 -1.13 -15.00
N ALA A 71 5.04 -1.03 -16.31
CA ALA A 71 4.07 -1.45 -17.32
C ALA A 71 3.97 -2.99 -17.42
N ILE A 72 3.27 -3.61 -16.46
CA ILE A 72 3.09 -5.06 -16.38
C ILE A 72 1.77 -5.56 -16.97
N TYR A 73 0.83 -4.66 -17.25
CA TYR A 73 -0.52 -4.98 -17.72
C TYR A 73 -0.58 -5.14 -19.23
N GLN A 74 -1.63 -5.83 -19.72
CA GLN A 74 -1.89 -5.92 -21.16
C GLN A 74 -2.20 -4.55 -21.78
N ASP A 75 -2.88 -3.65 -21.06
CA ASP A 75 -3.01 -2.23 -21.46
C ASP A 75 -1.68 -1.50 -21.16
N PRO A 76 -0.97 -0.97 -22.18
CA PRO A 76 0.31 -0.28 -21.98
C PRO A 76 0.19 1.09 -21.30
N ARG A 77 -1.03 1.59 -21.05
CA ARG A 77 -1.27 2.84 -20.32
C ARG A 77 -1.46 2.62 -18.82
N GLN A 78 -1.38 1.37 -18.37
CA GLN A 78 -1.54 0.99 -16.99
C GLN A 78 -0.21 0.49 -16.43
N ASP A 79 0.11 0.97 -15.24
CA ASP A 79 1.29 0.59 -14.49
C ASP A 79 0.89 0.00 -13.14
N VAL A 80 1.70 -0.92 -12.61
CA VAL A 80 1.59 -1.39 -11.23
C VAL A 80 2.31 -0.43 -10.30
N ASP A 81 1.71 -0.14 -9.15
CA ASP A 81 2.30 0.78 -8.17
C ASP A 81 3.66 0.30 -7.68
N ILE A 82 3.77 -0.97 -7.27
CA ILE A 82 5.03 -1.56 -6.77
C ILE A 82 5.23 -2.96 -7.34
N LEU A 83 6.44 -3.21 -7.82
CA LEU A 83 6.88 -4.50 -8.34
C LEU A 83 8.15 -4.94 -7.62
N ILE A 84 8.05 -6.05 -6.89
CA ILE A 84 9.16 -6.64 -6.14
C ILE A 84 9.67 -7.85 -6.91
N ARG A 85 10.97 -7.88 -7.17
CA ARG A 85 11.71 -8.98 -7.78
C ARG A 85 12.70 -9.56 -6.78
N PRO A 86 12.29 -10.60 -6.03
CA PRO A 86 13.22 -11.37 -5.23
C PRO A 86 14.34 -11.92 -6.09
N ALA A 87 15.54 -12.08 -5.53
CA ALA A 87 16.64 -12.77 -6.21
C ALA A 87 16.28 -14.25 -6.49
N LEU A 88 15.43 -14.83 -5.65
CA LEU A 88 14.92 -16.19 -5.74
C LEU A 88 13.45 -16.18 -5.28
N GLY A 89 12.57 -16.87 -6.00
CA GLY A 89 11.14 -16.93 -5.70
C GLY A 89 10.27 -16.20 -6.73
N LYS A 90 8.99 -16.03 -6.41
CA LYS A 90 8.01 -15.39 -7.29
C LYS A 90 8.11 -13.87 -7.27
N VAL A 91 7.89 -13.24 -8.43
CA VAL A 91 7.65 -11.79 -8.52
C VAL A 91 6.39 -11.43 -7.74
N ILE A 92 6.38 -10.27 -7.08
CA ILE A 92 5.22 -9.76 -6.35
C ILE A 92 4.79 -8.44 -6.98
N CYS A 93 3.52 -8.38 -7.39
CA CYS A 93 2.87 -7.19 -7.95
C CYS A 93 1.91 -6.63 -6.91
N ILE A 94 2.03 -5.34 -6.59
CA ILE A 94 1.22 -4.68 -5.56
C ILE A 94 0.52 -3.47 -6.17
N GLU A 95 -0.81 -3.49 -6.13
CA GLU A 95 -1.62 -2.29 -6.28
C GLU A 95 -1.86 -1.67 -4.92
N LEU A 96 -1.64 -0.36 -4.81
CA LEU A 96 -1.71 0.38 -3.57
C LEU A 96 -2.86 1.37 -3.63
N LYS A 97 -3.72 1.33 -2.63
CA LYS A 97 -4.71 2.37 -2.38
C LYS A 97 -4.50 2.99 -1.01
N ALA A 98 -4.46 4.31 -0.96
CA ALA A 98 -4.28 5.03 0.28
C ALA A 98 -5.45 6.00 0.48
N GLU A 99 -6.13 5.90 1.63
CA GLU A 99 -7.27 6.78 1.92
C GLU A 99 -6.82 8.24 1.84
N SER A 100 -7.60 9.06 1.12
CA SER A 100 -7.39 10.51 1.05
C SER A 100 -8.66 11.25 1.44
N LEU A 101 -8.51 12.38 2.14
CA LEU A 101 -9.62 13.32 2.39
C LEU A 101 -10.03 14.12 1.14
N PHE A 102 -9.39 13.90 -0.01
CA PHE A 102 -9.64 14.61 -1.26
C PHE A 102 -9.94 13.64 -2.40
N HIS A 103 -10.99 13.94 -3.19
CA HIS A 103 -11.41 13.08 -4.31
C HIS A 103 -10.48 13.13 -5.54
N SER A 104 -9.87 14.28 -5.82
CA SER A 104 -8.93 14.45 -6.95
C SER A 104 -8.14 15.74 -6.79
N ALA A 105 -7.02 15.90 -7.51
CA ALA A 105 -6.24 17.14 -7.58
C ALA A 105 -7.05 18.38 -8.00
N LEU A 106 -8.27 18.21 -8.56
CA LEU A 106 -9.10 19.29 -9.12
C LEU A 106 -10.34 19.64 -8.28
N GLN A 107 -10.72 18.84 -7.28
CA GLN A 107 -11.90 19.12 -6.44
C GLN A 107 -11.52 19.54 -5.01
N GLY A 108 -12.21 20.53 -4.43
CA GLY A 108 -12.00 20.98 -3.06
C GLY A 108 -12.39 19.92 -2.02
N ARG A 109 -12.21 20.20 -0.72
CA ARG A 109 -12.63 19.33 0.39
C ARG A 109 -14.14 19.08 0.28
N GLN A 110 -14.54 17.93 -0.24
CA GLN A 110 -15.89 17.42 -0.16
C GLN A 110 -15.80 16.07 0.54
N THR A 111 -16.57 15.91 1.61
CA THR A 111 -16.93 14.61 2.18
C THR A 111 -17.87 13.91 1.18
N VAL A 112 -17.30 13.46 0.06
CA VAL A 112 -18.00 12.67 -0.95
C VAL A 112 -18.19 11.26 -0.39
N PRO A 113 -19.33 10.59 -0.61
CA PRO A 113 -19.47 9.16 -0.31
C PRO A 113 -18.28 8.40 -0.90
N HIS A 114 -17.53 7.72 -0.02
CA HIS A 114 -16.20 7.19 -0.27
C HIS A 114 -16.15 6.23 -1.47
N LYS A 115 -15.73 6.74 -2.65
CA LYS A 115 -15.37 5.95 -3.83
C LYS A 115 -14.06 5.17 -3.69
N PHE A 116 -13.37 5.35 -2.55
CA PHE A 116 -12.14 4.64 -2.20
C PHE A 116 -12.25 3.14 -2.45
N PHE A 117 -13.40 2.54 -2.12
CA PHE A 117 -13.62 1.12 -2.40
C PHE A 117 -13.72 0.80 -3.90
N ASP A 118 -14.44 1.60 -4.68
CA ASP A 118 -14.65 1.32 -6.10
C ASP A 118 -13.31 1.31 -6.84
N GLU A 119 -12.38 2.20 -6.46
CA GLU A 119 -11.02 2.24 -6.98
C GLU A 119 -10.21 0.98 -6.60
N VAL A 120 -10.36 0.48 -5.37
CA VAL A 120 -9.76 -0.81 -4.95
C VAL A 120 -10.31 -1.98 -5.79
N ALA A 121 -11.61 -1.97 -6.11
CA ALA A 121 -12.22 -3.01 -6.93
C ALA A 121 -11.70 -2.99 -8.38
N ASP A 122 -11.49 -1.80 -8.95
CA ASP A 122 -10.88 -1.63 -10.26
C ASP A 122 -9.44 -2.21 -10.29
N ASP A 123 -8.65 -2.02 -9.23
CA ASP A 123 -7.31 -2.60 -9.12
C ASP A 123 -7.31 -4.12 -9.05
N ILE A 124 -8.29 -4.72 -8.34
CA ILE A 124 -8.47 -6.18 -8.34
C ILE A 124 -8.71 -6.69 -9.76
N VAL A 125 -9.58 -6.02 -10.52
CA VAL A 125 -9.86 -6.41 -11.92
C VAL A 125 -8.59 -6.25 -12.77
N LYS A 126 -7.86 -5.15 -12.61
CA LYS A 126 -6.62 -4.86 -13.32
C LYS A 126 -5.57 -5.95 -13.11
N LEU A 127 -5.40 -6.45 -11.89
CA LEU A 127 -4.45 -7.53 -11.56
C LEU A 127 -4.72 -8.86 -12.28
N HIS A 128 -5.95 -9.13 -12.73
CA HIS A 128 -6.24 -10.32 -13.54
C HIS A 128 -5.72 -10.20 -15.00
N SER A 129 -5.28 -9.02 -15.42
CA SER A 129 -4.90 -8.70 -16.81
C SER A 129 -3.39 -8.50 -17.03
N VAL A 130 -2.55 -9.05 -16.14
CA VAL A 130 -1.09 -8.94 -16.29
C VAL A 130 -0.57 -9.66 -17.56
N LYS A 131 0.56 -9.19 -18.10
CA LYS A 131 1.28 -9.85 -19.20
C LYS A 131 1.68 -11.27 -18.82
N GLN A 132 1.75 -12.17 -19.80
CA GLN A 132 2.04 -13.60 -19.59
C GLN A 132 3.30 -13.87 -18.75
N GLN A 133 4.34 -13.03 -18.87
CA GLN A 133 5.58 -13.16 -18.09
C GLN A 133 5.40 -12.95 -16.58
N TYR A 134 4.27 -12.39 -16.15
CA TYR A 134 3.88 -12.19 -14.75
C TYR A 134 2.68 -13.07 -14.34
N ALA A 135 2.30 -14.07 -15.15
CA ALA A 135 1.14 -14.93 -14.86
C ALA A 135 1.30 -15.65 -13.51
N ASP A 136 2.51 -16.14 -13.20
CA ASP A 136 2.83 -16.85 -11.95
C ASP A 136 3.22 -15.93 -10.78
N ALA A 137 3.18 -14.61 -10.97
CA ALA A 137 3.47 -13.65 -9.91
C ALA A 137 2.42 -13.73 -8.79
N ILE A 138 2.85 -13.42 -7.56
CA ILE A 138 1.96 -13.11 -6.45
C ILE A 138 1.35 -11.73 -6.74
N LYS A 139 0.03 -11.66 -6.87
CA LYS A 139 -0.69 -10.44 -7.19
C LYS A 139 -1.46 -10.03 -5.96
N MET A 140 -1.29 -8.79 -5.49
CA MET A 140 -1.96 -8.32 -4.30
C MET A 140 -2.44 -6.90 -4.45
N VAL A 141 -3.57 -6.62 -3.80
CA VAL A 141 -4.02 -5.25 -3.53
C VAL A 141 -3.78 -4.97 -2.06
N VAL A 142 -3.24 -3.80 -1.75
CA VAL A 142 -3.03 -3.30 -0.39
C VAL A 142 -3.73 -1.95 -0.26
N ALA A 143 -4.65 -1.83 0.69
CA ALA A 143 -5.37 -0.59 0.96
C ALA A 143 -5.08 -0.11 2.40
N VAL A 144 -4.70 1.15 2.56
CA VAL A 144 -4.37 1.76 3.87
C VAL A 144 -5.40 2.82 4.24
N CYS A 145 -6.11 2.60 5.35
CA CYS A 145 -7.15 3.47 5.89
C CYS A 145 -6.70 4.12 7.20
N PHE A 146 -6.85 5.43 7.31
CA PHE A 146 -6.59 6.24 8.52
C PHE A 146 -7.88 6.54 9.30
N SER A 147 -9.05 6.48 8.66
CA SER A 147 -10.34 6.66 9.31
C SER A 147 -11.05 5.33 9.56
N VAL A 148 -11.86 5.31 10.61
CA VAL A 148 -12.72 4.16 10.94
C VAL A 148 -13.80 3.99 9.87
N GLU A 149 -14.28 5.09 9.30
CA GLU A 149 -15.31 5.15 8.27
C GLU A 149 -14.83 4.48 6.97
N ALA A 150 -13.61 4.80 6.51
CA ALA A 150 -13.03 4.14 5.34
C ALA A 150 -12.81 2.65 5.60
N ALA A 151 -12.26 2.28 6.76
CA ALA A 151 -12.05 0.88 7.13
C ALA A 151 -13.36 0.08 7.20
N GLN A 152 -14.44 0.66 7.74
CA GLN A 152 -15.75 -0.01 7.81
C GLN A 152 -16.31 -0.35 6.43
N SER A 153 -16.04 0.46 5.40
CA SER A 153 -16.49 0.19 4.03
C SER A 153 -15.83 -1.04 3.39
N MET A 154 -14.68 -1.46 3.93
CA MET A 154 -13.86 -2.59 3.46
C MET A 154 -14.16 -3.90 4.21
N ARG A 155 -14.47 -3.85 5.51
CA ARG A 155 -14.57 -5.03 6.41
C ARG A 155 -15.57 -6.12 6.02
N ASN A 156 -16.56 -5.81 5.19
CA ASN A 156 -17.58 -6.77 4.74
C ASN A 156 -17.24 -7.42 3.39
N ARG A 157 -15.98 -7.37 2.97
CA ARG A 157 -15.51 -7.80 1.66
C ARG A 157 -14.27 -8.67 1.89
N ASP A 158 -14.09 -9.73 1.09
CA ASP A 158 -13.08 -10.79 1.28
C ASP A 158 -11.62 -10.28 1.27
N PHE A 159 -11.23 -9.54 2.30
CA PHE A 159 -9.91 -9.01 2.58
C PHE A 159 -9.45 -9.54 3.93
N GLU A 160 -8.16 -9.76 4.03
CA GLU A 160 -7.50 -9.82 5.33
C GLU A 160 -7.29 -8.39 5.83
N GLU A 161 -7.30 -8.18 7.14
CA GLU A 161 -7.03 -6.88 7.75
C GLU A 161 -6.08 -6.99 8.93
N ASP A 162 -5.34 -5.91 9.17
CA ASP A 162 -4.57 -5.68 10.39
C ASP A 162 -4.74 -4.22 10.81
N THR A 163 -4.73 -3.95 12.11
CA THR A 163 -4.85 -2.60 12.65
C THR A 163 -3.68 -2.31 13.56
N ILE A 164 -2.88 -1.33 13.15
CA ILE A 164 -1.80 -0.78 13.96
C ILE A 164 -2.24 0.55 14.57
N THR A 165 -1.69 0.88 15.72
CA THR A 165 -1.86 2.20 16.33
C THR A 165 -0.60 3.01 16.10
N LEU A 166 -0.74 4.16 15.45
CA LEU A 166 0.34 5.12 15.23
C LEU A 166 0.23 6.27 16.23
N GLY A 167 1.33 6.98 16.50
CA GLY A 167 1.37 8.05 17.50
C GLY A 167 1.62 7.57 18.93
N GLU A 168 1.65 8.50 19.88
CA GLU A 168 1.93 8.23 21.30
C GLU A 168 0.81 8.76 22.20
N GLU A 169 0.46 7.98 23.24
CA GLU A 169 -0.51 8.32 24.29
C GLU A 169 -1.85 8.89 23.76
N LYS A 170 -2.08 10.19 23.97
CA LYS A 170 -3.34 10.88 23.64
C LYS A 170 -3.46 11.24 22.17
N ASP A 171 -2.33 11.24 21.45
CA ASP A 171 -2.26 11.52 20.02
C ASP A 171 -2.12 10.23 19.22
N SER A 172 -2.57 9.10 19.78
CA SER A 172 -2.58 7.83 19.07
C SER A 172 -3.80 7.71 18.15
N TRP A 173 -3.62 7.25 16.91
CA TRP A 173 -4.73 6.97 16.00
C TRP A 173 -4.56 5.60 15.31
N PRO A 174 -5.67 4.88 15.04
CA PRO A 174 -5.60 3.60 14.36
C PRO A 174 -5.35 3.80 12.86
N VAL A 175 -4.57 2.89 12.28
CA VAL A 175 -4.43 2.72 10.83
C VAL A 175 -4.73 1.26 10.51
N THR A 176 -5.72 1.05 9.64
CA THR A 176 -6.11 -0.29 9.20
C THR A 176 -5.52 -0.56 7.81
N ILE A 177 -4.81 -1.66 7.67
CA ILE A 177 -4.28 -2.14 6.39
C ILE A 177 -5.12 -3.33 5.97
N PHE A 178 -5.73 -3.24 4.79
CA PHE A 178 -6.43 -4.34 4.15
C PHE A 178 -5.56 -4.91 3.03
N TRP A 179 -5.55 -6.23 2.87
CA TRP A 179 -4.92 -6.85 1.71
C TRP A 179 -5.70 -8.05 1.21
N ARG A 180 -5.51 -8.33 -0.08
CA ARG A 180 -6.03 -9.53 -0.73
C ARG A 180 -5.02 -10.02 -1.75
N VAL A 181 -4.76 -11.33 -1.74
CA VAL A 181 -4.00 -12.01 -2.78
C VAL A 181 -4.98 -12.49 -3.85
N ILE A 182 -4.65 -12.25 -5.13
CA ILE A 182 -5.47 -12.51 -6.32
C ILE A 182 -4.96 -13.74 -7.08
#